data_AF-A0A969RR38-F1
#
_entry.id   AF-A0A969RR38-F1
#
_cell.length_a   1.000
_cell.length_b   1.000
_cell.length_c   1.000
_cell.angle_alpha   90.00
_cell.angle_beta   90.00
_cell.angle_gamma   90.00
#
_symmetry.space_group_name_H-M   'P 1'
#
loop_
_entity.id
_entity.type
_entity.pdbx_description
1 polymer ?
#
loop_
_entity_poly.entity_id
_entity_poly.type
_entity_poly.pdbx_seq_one_letter_code
_entity_poly.pdbx_strand_id
1 'polypeptide(L)'
;MTQRSISNNLKFAVLTEISMPLFFSEYIEGSSNNKALEIFNSTGAAIDLTAGNYVVQFYFNGSTSPTTFNLTGTVADGDVFVFAQSSANATILAQADQTNGAGFFNGDDAIVLRQGGANGVILDSIGQIGVDPGAEWGAGLTSTADNTLRRKTSVTSGDVDATDAFDPTVQWDGFATDTFDGLGSYAANPGTGTGAGVTIAQSNASTDVNEQGETTDTYTIALTTVPTGAVEVAIAADAQTQVSADGVNFFTSVTVSLTIPLPKPLLSARSMT
;
A
#
# COMPACT_ATOMS: atom_id res chain seq x y z
N MET A 1 -30.21 15.42 -42.76
CA MET A 1 -30.34 15.04 -41.34
C MET A 1 -28.93 15.12 -40.78
N THR A 2 -28.63 16.11 -39.93
CA THR A 2 -27.27 16.40 -39.47
C THR A 2 -26.81 15.27 -38.56
N GLN A 3 -25.86 14.48 -39.03
CA GLN A 3 -25.28 13.37 -38.28
C GLN A 3 -24.45 13.95 -37.13
N ARG A 4 -24.97 13.87 -35.90
CA ARG A 4 -24.22 14.20 -34.70
C ARG A 4 -23.50 12.93 -34.25
N SER A 5 -22.26 12.76 -34.66
CA SER A 5 -21.35 11.82 -33.99
C SER A 5 -21.07 12.41 -32.61
N ILE A 6 -21.46 11.69 -31.56
CA ILE A 6 -21.13 12.03 -30.17
C ILE A 6 -19.90 11.20 -29.85
N SER A 7 -18.72 11.83 -29.77
CA SER A 7 -17.52 11.17 -29.27
C SER A 7 -17.69 10.97 -27.77
N ASN A 8 -17.98 9.73 -27.37
CA ASN A 8 -18.18 9.36 -25.98
C ASN A 8 -16.83 8.97 -25.35
N ASN A 9 -16.65 9.28 -24.08
CA ASN A 9 -15.61 8.69 -23.25
C ASN A 9 -16.32 8.09 -22.03
N LEU A 10 -16.67 6.80 -22.06
CA LEU A 10 -17.00 6.10 -20.82
C LEU A 10 -15.77 6.12 -19.91
N LYS A 11 -15.89 6.79 -18.76
CA LYS A 11 -14.84 6.79 -17.73
C LYS A 11 -15.17 5.72 -16.71
N PHE A 12 -14.33 4.70 -16.66
CA PHE A 12 -14.33 3.74 -15.58
C PHE A 12 -13.37 4.25 -14.50
N ALA A 13 -13.89 4.46 -13.29
CA ALA A 13 -13.08 4.69 -12.12
C ALA A 13 -13.22 3.47 -11.21
N VAL A 14 -12.11 2.79 -10.94
CA VAL A 14 -12.04 1.80 -9.87
C VAL A 14 -12.05 2.59 -8.58
N LEU A 15 -13.10 2.46 -7.78
CA LEU A 15 -13.14 3.07 -6.46
C LEU A 15 -12.63 2.03 -5.47
N THR A 16 -11.39 2.24 -5.03
CA THR A 16 -10.75 1.64 -3.86
C THR A 16 -10.51 0.13 -3.90
N GLU A 17 -9.30 -0.27 -4.34
CA GLU A 17 -8.52 -1.15 -3.48
C GLU A 17 -8.19 -0.37 -2.21
N ILE A 18 -8.19 -1.00 -1.03
CA ILE A 18 -7.50 -0.43 0.13
C ILE A 18 -5.99 -0.60 -0.12
N SER A 19 -5.51 0.09 -1.15
CA SER A 19 -4.10 0.41 -1.27
C SER A 19 -3.84 1.43 -0.17
N MET A 20 -3.02 1.05 0.81
CA MET A 20 -2.47 1.98 1.80
C MET A 20 -1.18 2.52 1.18
N PRO A 21 -1.23 3.63 0.44
CA PRO A 21 -0.14 4.07 -0.41
C PRO A 21 0.93 4.81 0.42
N LEU A 22 0.73 4.88 1.73
CA LEU A 22 1.71 5.32 2.72
C LEU A 22 2.21 4.08 3.48
N PHE A 23 3.45 3.68 3.23
CA PHE A 23 4.02 2.44 3.73
C PHE A 23 5.54 2.57 3.94
N PHE A 24 6.16 1.62 4.64
CA PHE A 24 7.60 1.61 4.85
C PHE A 24 8.34 1.25 3.56
N SER A 25 9.22 2.13 3.10
CA SER A 25 10.06 1.91 1.91
C SER A 25 11.47 1.45 2.26
N GLU A 26 11.99 1.81 3.43
CA GLU A 26 13.31 1.38 3.90
C GLU A 26 13.32 1.20 5.42
N TYR A 27 13.96 0.14 5.88
CA TYR A 27 14.25 -0.15 7.28
C TYR A 27 15.76 -0.27 7.42
N ILE A 28 16.32 0.42 8.41
CA ILE A 28 17.76 0.37 8.70
C ILE A 28 17.94 -0.03 10.15
N GLU A 29 18.58 -1.19 10.35
CA GLU A 29 19.32 -1.51 11.57
C GLU A 29 20.80 -1.66 11.21
N GLY A 30 21.56 -0.60 11.44
CA GLY A 30 23.00 -0.55 11.23
C GLY A 30 23.78 -0.62 12.54
N SER A 31 25.07 -0.32 12.45
CA SER A 31 25.94 -0.33 13.60
C SER A 31 25.57 0.76 14.63
N SER A 32 25.73 0.44 15.92
CA SER A 32 25.49 1.38 17.02
C SER A 32 24.08 1.98 16.98
N ASN A 33 23.96 3.28 16.71
CA ASN A 33 22.71 4.03 16.67
C ASN A 33 22.22 4.29 15.24
N ASN A 34 22.81 3.67 14.22
CA ASN A 34 22.40 3.84 12.83
C ASN A 34 21.05 3.15 12.60
N LYS A 35 19.97 3.80 12.98
CA LYS A 35 18.61 3.26 12.90
C LYS A 35 17.67 4.26 12.29
N ALA A 36 16.92 3.83 11.30
CA ALA A 36 15.94 4.68 10.61
C ALA A 36 14.81 3.85 9.98
N LEU A 37 13.68 4.52 9.82
CA LEU A 37 12.54 4.06 9.03
C LEU A 37 12.23 5.13 7.98
N GLU A 38 12.09 4.71 6.74
CA GLU A 38 11.62 5.54 5.64
C GLU A 38 10.18 5.16 5.30
N ILE A 39 9.32 6.16 5.17
CA ILE A 39 7.91 6.01 4.85
C ILE A 39 7.63 6.72 3.53
N PHE A 40 7.23 5.98 2.51
CA PHE A 40 6.94 6.52 1.18
C PHE A 40 5.46 6.82 1.00
N ASN A 41 5.14 7.97 0.41
CA ASN A 41 3.78 8.38 0.07
C ASN A 41 3.51 8.29 -1.44
N SER A 42 2.56 7.43 -1.82
CA SER A 42 2.05 7.28 -3.19
C SER A 42 0.54 7.54 -3.29
N THR A 43 -0.02 8.36 -2.40
CA THR A 43 -1.46 8.60 -2.35
C THR A 43 -2.00 9.49 -3.48
N GLY A 44 -1.13 10.09 -4.29
CA GLY A 44 -1.50 11.08 -5.30
C GLY A 44 -1.66 12.50 -4.73
N ALA A 45 -1.43 12.70 -3.42
CA ALA A 45 -1.47 14.00 -2.76
C ALA A 45 -0.51 14.06 -1.56
N ALA A 46 -0.22 15.27 -1.09
CA ALA A 46 0.55 15.46 0.14
C ALA A 46 -0.25 15.02 1.39
N ILE A 47 0.42 14.36 2.34
CA ILE A 47 -0.16 13.91 3.61
C ILE A 47 0.42 14.75 4.74
N ASP A 48 -0.43 15.38 5.55
CA ASP A 48 -0.07 15.96 6.84
C ASP A 48 -0.13 14.88 7.93
N LEU A 49 1.06 14.46 8.39
CA LEU A 49 1.21 13.40 9.37
C LEU A 49 0.68 13.80 10.76
N THR A 50 0.74 15.09 11.07
CA THR A 50 0.24 15.62 12.34
C THR A 50 -1.28 15.64 12.33
N ALA A 51 -1.89 16.20 11.28
CA ALA A 51 -3.35 16.30 11.15
C ALA A 51 -4.03 14.92 11.07
N GLY A 52 -3.38 13.95 10.43
CA GLY A 52 -3.86 12.57 10.37
C GLY A 52 -3.57 11.73 11.62
N ASN A 53 -2.91 12.28 12.64
CA ASN A 53 -2.46 11.59 13.85
C ASN A 53 -1.66 10.31 13.51
N TYR A 54 -0.71 10.42 12.60
CA TYR A 54 0.12 9.28 12.22
C TYR A 54 1.11 8.95 13.33
N VAL A 55 1.29 7.66 13.58
CA VAL A 55 2.22 7.18 14.60
C VAL A 55 3.02 6.00 14.09
N VAL A 56 4.22 5.84 14.62
CA VAL A 56 4.99 4.60 14.54
C VAL A 56 5.03 3.97 15.93
N GLN A 57 4.86 2.66 15.99
CA GLN A 57 4.86 1.88 17.22
C GLN A 57 5.94 0.81 17.16
N PHE A 58 6.77 0.73 18.20
CA PHE A 58 7.77 -0.32 18.38
C PHE A 58 7.34 -1.27 19.49
N TYR A 59 7.30 -2.55 19.18
CA TYR A 59 6.89 -3.64 20.05
C TYR A 59 8.12 -4.45 20.43
N PHE A 60 8.68 -4.15 21.60
CA PHE A 60 9.99 -4.65 21.98
C PHE A 60 10.00 -6.15 22.33
N ASN A 61 10.89 -6.93 21.72
CA ASN A 61 11.24 -8.31 22.10
C ASN A 61 9.98 -9.19 22.23
N GLY A 62 9.13 -9.18 21.18
CA GLY A 62 7.85 -9.90 21.16
C GLY A 62 6.76 -9.37 22.11
N SER A 63 6.90 -8.16 22.66
CA SER A 63 5.86 -7.51 23.47
C SER A 63 4.59 -7.24 22.66
N THR A 64 3.43 -7.23 23.33
CA THR A 64 2.16 -6.72 22.78
C THR A 64 1.88 -5.26 23.17
N SER A 65 2.73 -4.67 24.01
CA SER A 65 2.65 -3.27 24.43
C SER A 65 3.71 -2.45 23.69
N PRO A 66 3.30 -1.43 22.90
CA PRO A 66 4.25 -0.65 22.12
C PRO A 66 4.80 0.57 22.88
N THR A 67 5.98 1.02 22.46
CA THR A 67 6.34 2.44 22.58
C THR A 67 5.84 3.17 21.34
N THR A 68 5.13 4.28 21.52
CA THR A 68 4.48 5.04 20.43
C THR A 68 5.18 6.36 20.19
N PHE A 69 5.46 6.66 18.93
CA PHE A 69 6.01 7.92 18.45
C PHE A 69 5.02 8.61 17.53
N ASN A 70 4.62 9.84 17.87
CA ASN A 70 3.82 10.65 16.97
C ASN A 70 4.70 11.18 15.83
N LEU A 71 4.25 11.01 14.61
CA LEU A 71 4.88 11.61 13.44
C LEU A 71 4.36 13.03 13.24
N THR A 72 5.25 13.92 12.82
CA THR A 72 4.94 15.32 12.55
C THR A 72 5.49 15.75 11.21
N GLY A 73 4.91 16.79 10.62
CA GLY A 73 5.30 17.28 9.30
C GLY A 73 4.38 16.80 8.17
N THR A 74 4.86 16.91 6.94
CA THR A 74 4.10 16.61 5.72
C THR A 74 5.00 15.85 4.77
N VAL A 75 4.46 14.84 4.10
CA VAL A 75 5.15 14.10 3.03
C VAL A 75 4.41 14.35 1.72
N ALA A 76 5.10 14.84 0.70
CA ALA A 76 4.50 15.08 -0.62
C ALA A 76 4.19 13.75 -1.33
N ASP A 77 3.36 13.80 -2.38
CA ASP A 77 3.17 12.63 -3.23
C ASP A 77 4.47 12.30 -3.98
N GLY A 78 4.83 11.01 -4.03
CA GLY A 78 6.07 10.53 -4.60
C GLY A 78 7.31 10.82 -3.75
N ASP A 79 7.13 11.31 -2.52
CA ASP A 79 8.20 11.65 -1.59
C ASP A 79 8.23 10.69 -0.39
N VAL A 80 9.29 10.79 0.41
CA VAL A 80 9.50 9.97 1.60
C VAL A 80 9.57 10.82 2.87
N PHE A 81 9.34 10.16 4.00
CA PHE A 81 9.55 10.71 5.34
C PHE A 81 10.48 9.79 6.13
N VAL A 82 11.59 10.33 6.64
CA VAL A 82 12.60 9.57 7.37
C VAL A 82 12.52 9.85 8.88
N PHE A 83 12.20 8.80 9.65
CA PHE A 83 12.24 8.81 11.11
C PHE A 83 13.51 8.10 11.61
N ALA A 84 14.43 8.85 12.23
CA ALA A 84 15.76 8.34 12.57
C ALA A 84 16.13 8.48 14.05
N GLN A 85 17.09 7.67 14.49
CA GLN A 85 17.67 7.81 15.82
C GLN A 85 18.56 9.08 15.86
N SER A 86 18.42 9.91 16.89
CA SER A 86 19.02 11.27 16.93
C SER A 86 20.55 11.34 16.98
N SER A 87 21.19 10.23 17.28
CA SER A 87 22.63 10.00 17.38
C SER A 87 23.12 9.02 16.29
N ALA A 88 22.33 8.79 15.24
CA ALA A 88 22.74 8.04 14.06
C ALA A 88 23.89 8.74 13.32
N ASN A 89 24.50 8.02 12.38
CA ASN A 89 25.49 8.57 11.47
C ASN A 89 24.98 9.83 10.75
N ALA A 90 25.87 10.78 10.47
CA ALA A 90 25.55 12.03 9.80
C ALA A 90 24.86 11.85 8.44
N THR A 91 25.14 10.76 7.70
CA THR A 91 24.47 10.44 6.44
C THR A 91 22.98 10.17 6.65
N ILE A 92 22.61 9.45 7.72
CA ILE A 92 21.21 9.21 8.09
C ILE A 92 20.57 10.53 8.55
N LEU A 93 21.25 11.27 9.43
CA LEU A 93 20.72 12.53 9.97
C LEU A 93 20.52 13.60 8.90
N ALA A 94 21.27 13.56 7.79
CA ALA A 94 21.08 14.46 6.66
C ALA A 94 19.78 14.21 5.89
N GLN A 95 19.22 13.01 5.98
CA GLN A 95 17.94 12.63 5.36
C GLN A 95 16.76 12.67 6.35
N ALA A 96 17.03 12.76 7.65
CA ALA A 96 16.00 12.65 8.67
C ALA A 96 15.06 13.87 8.71
N ASP A 97 13.76 13.63 8.53
CA ASP A 97 12.70 14.63 8.74
C ASP A 97 12.33 14.76 10.21
N GLN A 98 12.44 13.66 10.95
CA GLN A 98 12.19 13.63 12.38
C GLN A 98 13.17 12.69 13.09
N THR A 99 13.67 13.11 14.24
CA THR A 99 14.57 12.30 15.06
C THR A 99 14.02 12.06 16.45
N ASN A 100 14.41 10.94 17.05
CA ASN A 100 14.19 10.67 18.47
C ASN A 100 15.37 9.91 19.10
N GLY A 101 15.65 10.16 20.39
CA GLY A 101 16.87 9.67 21.03
C GLY A 101 16.74 8.36 21.82
N ALA A 102 15.54 8.01 22.28
CA ALA A 102 15.31 6.88 23.20
C ALA A 102 14.19 5.96 22.72
N GLY A 103 14.32 4.65 22.99
CA GLY A 103 13.31 3.66 22.62
C GLY A 103 13.28 3.40 21.11
N PHE A 104 14.43 3.05 20.53
CA PHE A 104 14.52 2.60 19.14
C PHE A 104 14.59 1.08 19.07
N PHE A 105 14.06 0.54 17.98
CA PHE A 105 13.98 -0.89 17.69
C PHE A 105 15.35 -1.55 17.51
N ASN A 106 15.38 -2.88 17.58
CA ASN A 106 16.42 -3.77 17.05
C ASN A 106 15.74 -5.02 16.43
N GLY A 107 16.54 -5.95 15.91
CA GLY A 107 16.10 -6.96 14.94
C GLY A 107 14.95 -7.88 15.36
N ASP A 108 14.67 -8.00 16.65
CA ASP A 108 13.60 -8.82 17.23
C ASP A 108 12.34 -8.01 17.62
N ASP A 109 12.28 -6.74 17.25
CA ASP A 109 11.15 -5.85 17.54
C ASP A 109 10.20 -5.66 16.36
N ALA A 110 8.90 -5.82 16.60
CA ALA A 110 7.90 -5.54 15.58
C ALA A 110 7.62 -4.02 15.50
N ILE A 111 7.39 -3.53 14.29
CA ILE A 111 7.19 -2.11 13.98
C ILE A 111 5.89 -1.95 13.22
N VAL A 112 5.08 -0.96 13.61
CA VAL A 112 3.78 -0.71 12.99
C VAL A 112 3.58 0.76 12.70
N LEU A 113 3.19 1.08 11.47
CA LEU A 113 2.73 2.40 11.04
C LEU A 113 1.20 2.47 11.18
N ARG A 114 0.69 3.51 11.82
CA ARG A 114 -0.76 3.73 11.96
C ARG A 114 -1.19 5.15 11.60
N GLN A 115 -2.44 5.28 11.18
CA GLN A 115 -3.16 6.55 11.06
C GLN A 115 -4.30 6.62 12.10
N GLY A 116 -4.53 7.79 12.68
CA GLY A 116 -5.60 7.99 13.67
C GLY A 116 -5.17 7.67 15.11
N GLY A 117 -3.86 7.69 15.37
CA GLY A 117 -3.27 7.51 16.70
C GLY A 117 -2.93 6.05 17.04
N ALA A 118 -2.61 5.83 18.33
CA ALA A 118 -2.06 4.56 18.84
C ALA A 118 -2.96 3.33 18.65
N ASN A 119 -4.27 3.52 18.49
CA ASN A 119 -5.25 2.46 18.24
C ASN A 119 -5.92 2.62 16.87
N GLY A 120 -5.30 3.42 15.99
CA GLY A 120 -5.79 3.70 14.65
C GLY A 120 -5.58 2.55 13.67
N VAL A 121 -5.90 2.82 12.40
CA VAL A 121 -5.77 1.86 11.31
C VAL A 121 -4.29 1.56 11.05
N ILE A 122 -3.94 0.28 10.92
CA ILE A 122 -2.60 -0.15 10.52
C ILE A 122 -2.44 0.10 9.02
N LEU A 123 -1.33 0.73 8.65
CA LEU A 123 -0.98 1.00 7.25
C LEU A 123 0.10 0.05 6.75
N ASP A 124 1.06 -0.28 7.61
CA ASP A 124 2.15 -1.20 7.31
C ASP A 124 2.74 -1.78 8.60
N SER A 125 3.41 -2.92 8.48
CA SER A 125 4.10 -3.58 9.58
C SER A 125 5.37 -4.30 9.12
N ILE A 126 6.34 -4.35 10.03
CA ILE A 126 7.59 -5.11 9.91
C ILE A 126 7.69 -5.97 11.16
N GLY A 127 7.87 -7.27 11.01
CA GLY A 127 7.79 -8.22 12.11
C GLY A 127 6.35 -8.54 12.53
N GLN A 128 6.20 -9.23 13.67
CA GLN A 128 4.93 -9.77 14.13
C GLN A 128 4.67 -9.42 15.60
N ILE A 129 3.58 -8.72 15.90
CA ILE A 129 3.21 -8.35 17.28
C ILE A 129 3.02 -9.60 18.13
N GLY A 130 3.61 -9.61 19.32
CA GLY A 130 3.46 -10.70 20.28
C GLY A 130 4.35 -11.92 20.01
N VAL A 131 5.22 -11.84 19.00
CA VAL A 131 6.15 -12.91 18.65
C VAL A 131 7.59 -12.39 18.75
N ASP A 132 8.40 -13.12 19.51
CA ASP A 132 9.85 -12.93 19.59
C ASP A 132 10.51 -13.92 18.61
N PRO A 133 11.17 -13.44 17.53
CA PRO A 133 11.85 -14.29 16.55
C PRO A 133 13.23 -14.78 17.05
N GLY A 134 13.65 -14.40 18.25
CA GLY A 134 14.97 -14.63 18.80
C GLY A 134 15.86 -13.41 18.59
N ALA A 135 16.63 -13.39 17.50
CA ALA A 135 17.51 -12.26 17.19
C ALA A 135 16.99 -11.40 16.04
N GLU A 136 16.29 -12.03 15.08
CA GLU A 136 15.88 -11.40 13.83
C GLU A 136 14.78 -12.21 13.16
N TRP A 137 13.90 -11.53 12.43
CA TRP A 137 13.18 -12.15 11.31
C TRP A 137 14.08 -12.21 10.07
N GLY A 138 13.93 -13.28 9.29
CA GLY A 138 14.67 -13.50 8.04
C GLY A 138 16.05 -14.15 8.27
N ALA A 139 16.91 -14.04 7.26
CA ALA A 139 18.28 -14.53 7.34
C ALA A 139 19.18 -13.86 6.30
N GLY A 140 20.50 -13.87 6.54
CA GLY A 140 21.49 -13.36 5.60
C GLY A 140 21.40 -11.85 5.45
N LEU A 141 21.34 -11.34 4.21
CA LEU A 141 21.15 -9.91 3.95
C LEU A 141 19.69 -9.47 4.12
N THR A 142 18.75 -10.41 4.02
CA THR A 142 17.32 -10.14 4.15
C THR A 142 16.86 -10.58 5.54
N SER A 143 17.60 -10.13 6.55
CA SER A 143 17.18 -10.22 7.94
C SER A 143 17.02 -8.83 8.54
N THR A 144 16.36 -8.77 9.70
CA THR A 144 16.08 -7.51 10.40
C THR A 144 17.21 -7.09 11.31
N ALA A 145 18.05 -8.00 11.83
CA ALA A 145 19.24 -7.60 12.58
C ALA A 145 20.39 -7.21 11.65
N ASP A 146 21.08 -6.12 12.01
CA ASP A 146 22.32 -5.64 11.39
C ASP A 146 22.27 -5.54 9.85
N ASN A 147 21.13 -5.20 9.27
CA ASN A 147 20.96 -5.05 7.83
C ASN A 147 20.10 -3.84 7.46
N THR A 148 20.16 -3.49 6.18
CA THR A 148 19.23 -2.54 5.56
C THR A 148 18.27 -3.32 4.68
N LEU A 149 16.97 -3.08 4.84
CA LEU A 149 15.91 -3.67 4.03
C LEU A 149 15.24 -2.58 3.22
N ARG A 150 15.13 -2.77 1.90
CA ARG A 150 14.37 -1.86 1.02
C ARG A 150 13.16 -2.59 0.48
N ARG A 151 12.02 -1.91 0.47
CA ARG A 151 10.79 -2.44 -0.07
C ARG A 151 10.99 -2.70 -1.56
N LYS A 152 10.58 -3.87 -2.04
CA LYS A 152 10.61 -4.18 -3.47
C LYS A 152 9.66 -3.24 -4.21
N THR A 153 10.08 -2.74 -5.36
CA THR A 153 9.25 -1.83 -6.20
C THR A 153 7.97 -2.47 -6.75
N SER A 154 7.89 -3.80 -6.75
CA SER A 154 6.67 -4.54 -7.07
C SER A 154 5.62 -4.50 -5.95
N VAL A 155 5.99 -4.05 -4.75
CA VAL A 155 5.08 -3.90 -3.62
C VAL A 155 4.60 -2.47 -3.56
N THR A 156 3.28 -2.31 -3.75
CA THR A 156 2.63 -1.00 -3.88
C THR A 156 1.75 -0.63 -2.69
N SER A 157 1.76 -1.45 -1.64
CA SER A 157 1.02 -1.23 -0.40
C SER A 157 1.73 -1.86 0.80
N GLY A 158 1.47 -1.33 1.99
CA GLY A 158 1.94 -1.89 3.25
C GLY A 158 1.23 -3.19 3.65
N ASP A 159 1.82 -3.89 4.60
CA ASP A 159 1.25 -5.04 5.28
C ASP A 159 0.38 -4.62 6.46
N VAL A 160 -0.94 -4.80 6.33
CA VAL A 160 -1.92 -4.31 7.29
C VAL A 160 -2.25 -5.32 8.41
N ASP A 161 -1.71 -6.54 8.35
CA ASP A 161 -1.90 -7.56 9.39
C ASP A 161 -0.62 -7.74 10.21
N ALA A 162 -0.44 -6.91 11.24
CA ALA A 162 0.73 -7.00 12.11
C ALA A 162 0.76 -8.27 13.01
N THR A 163 -0.11 -9.26 12.79
CA THR A 163 -0.19 -10.49 13.58
C THR A 163 0.07 -11.75 12.78
N ASP A 164 0.21 -11.67 11.46
CA ASP A 164 0.57 -12.80 10.62
C ASP A 164 2.09 -13.06 10.62
N ALA A 165 2.52 -14.13 9.96
CA ALA A 165 3.92 -14.53 9.96
C ALA A 165 4.74 -13.60 9.05
N PHE A 166 5.71 -12.91 9.63
CA PHE A 166 6.58 -12.02 8.86
C PHE A 166 7.77 -12.78 8.24
N ASP A 167 7.79 -12.85 6.91
CA ASP A 167 8.93 -13.28 6.09
C ASP A 167 9.43 -12.11 5.24
N PRO A 168 10.58 -11.49 5.59
CA PRO A 168 11.07 -10.32 4.88
C PRO A 168 11.42 -10.64 3.41
N THR A 169 11.73 -11.89 3.07
CA THR A 169 12.11 -12.26 1.69
C THR A 169 10.98 -12.09 0.68
N VAL A 170 9.73 -12.00 1.14
CA VAL A 170 8.56 -11.79 0.29
C VAL A 170 8.56 -10.37 -0.27
N GLN A 171 8.70 -9.37 0.61
CA GLN A 171 8.43 -7.96 0.29
C GLN A 171 9.68 -7.06 0.27
N TRP A 172 10.83 -7.55 0.74
CA TRP A 172 12.02 -6.75 0.96
C TRP A 172 13.24 -7.30 0.22
N ASP A 173 14.06 -6.39 -0.30
CA ASP A 173 15.42 -6.66 -0.75
C ASP A 173 16.40 -6.31 0.38
N GLY A 174 17.37 -7.19 0.62
CA GLY A 174 18.32 -7.07 1.72
C GLY A 174 19.68 -6.53 1.30
N PHE A 175 20.24 -5.65 2.12
CA PHE A 175 21.53 -5.00 1.91
C PHE A 175 22.36 -5.09 3.19
N ALA A 176 23.68 -5.07 3.03
CA ALA A 176 24.61 -5.19 4.15
C ALA A 176 24.41 -4.06 5.19
N THR A 177 24.84 -4.33 6.42
CA THR A 177 24.90 -3.34 7.51
C THR A 177 25.48 -2.01 7.03
N ASP A 178 24.90 -0.91 7.53
CA ASP A 178 25.32 0.47 7.22
C ASP A 178 25.23 0.87 5.72
N THR A 179 24.29 0.29 4.97
CA THR A 179 23.99 0.70 3.59
C THR A 179 22.92 1.79 3.57
N PHE A 180 23.29 3.04 3.28
CA PHE A 180 22.39 4.20 3.39
C PHE A 180 22.07 4.88 2.05
N ASP A 181 22.54 4.33 0.94
CA ASP A 181 22.48 4.97 -0.39
C ASP A 181 21.09 5.06 -1.01
N GLY A 182 20.09 4.39 -0.43
CA GLY A 182 18.67 4.52 -0.80
C GLY A 182 17.91 5.55 0.04
N LEU A 183 18.40 5.87 1.23
CA LEU A 183 17.64 6.64 2.21
C LEU A 183 17.41 8.08 1.74
N GLY A 184 16.19 8.57 1.92
CA GLY A 184 15.73 9.88 1.44
C GLY A 184 15.19 9.84 0.01
N SER A 185 15.07 8.65 -0.60
CA SER A 185 14.43 8.51 -1.92
C SER A 185 13.93 7.09 -2.17
N TYR A 186 12.66 6.95 -2.53
CA TYR A 186 12.13 5.68 -2.99
C TYR A 186 11.85 5.73 -4.49
N ALA A 187 12.61 4.93 -5.25
CA ALA A 187 12.37 4.71 -6.67
C ALA A 187 11.19 3.76 -6.86
N ALA A 188 10.00 4.12 -6.35
CA ALA A 188 8.78 3.56 -6.88
C ALA A 188 8.80 3.83 -8.38
N ASN A 189 8.54 2.81 -9.20
CA ASN A 189 8.13 3.05 -10.57
C ASN A 189 7.08 4.16 -10.52
N PRO A 190 7.31 5.35 -11.12
CA PRO A 190 6.29 6.38 -11.15
C PRO A 190 5.22 5.83 -12.09
N GLY A 191 4.32 5.03 -11.52
CA GLY A 191 3.05 4.67 -12.10
C GLY A 191 2.21 5.93 -12.15
N THR A 192 2.61 6.87 -13.00
CA THR A 192 1.70 7.82 -13.61
C THR A 192 0.73 7.00 -14.46
N GLY A 193 -0.31 6.50 -13.81
CA GLY A 193 -1.28 5.63 -14.44
C GLY A 193 -2.17 5.04 -13.38
N THR A 194 -3.28 5.74 -13.11
CA THR A 194 -4.55 5.18 -12.62
C THR A 194 -4.42 3.88 -11.83
N GLY A 195 -4.54 3.95 -10.51
CA GLY A 195 -4.64 2.76 -9.67
C GLY A 195 -5.57 1.73 -10.31
N ALA A 196 -4.98 0.64 -10.78
CA ALA A 196 -5.71 -0.39 -11.50
C ALA A 196 -4.81 -1.62 -11.67
N GLY A 197 -4.90 -2.55 -10.71
CA GLY A 197 -4.88 -3.97 -11.02
C GLY A 197 -6.08 -4.37 -11.91
N VAL A 198 -6.51 -3.49 -12.82
CA VAL A 198 -7.75 -3.56 -13.60
C VAL A 198 -7.43 -3.15 -15.03
N THR A 199 -7.54 -4.11 -15.94
CA THR A 199 -7.51 -3.84 -17.38
C THR A 199 -8.94 -3.82 -17.90
N ILE A 200 -9.26 -2.82 -18.71
CA ILE A 200 -10.56 -2.72 -19.37
C ILE A 200 -10.34 -2.89 -20.86
N ALA A 201 -10.82 -4.00 -21.39
CA ALA A 201 -10.76 -4.30 -22.82
C ALA A 201 -12.16 -4.16 -23.42
N GLN A 202 -12.28 -3.40 -24.51
CA GLN A 202 -13.54 -3.17 -25.23
C GLN A 202 -13.56 -4.00 -26.52
N SER A 203 -14.72 -4.54 -26.87
CA SER A 203 -14.85 -5.48 -28.00
C SER A 203 -14.76 -4.81 -29.38
N ASN A 204 -15.12 -3.53 -29.49
CA ASN A 204 -15.26 -2.80 -30.76
C ASN A 204 -14.36 -1.55 -30.87
N ALA A 205 -13.51 -1.27 -29.87
CA ALA A 205 -12.65 -0.08 -29.77
C ALA A 205 -13.39 1.28 -29.94
N SER A 206 -14.70 1.33 -29.70
CA SER A 206 -15.50 2.55 -29.77
C SER A 206 -16.59 2.55 -28.70
N THR A 207 -16.61 3.60 -27.87
CA THR A 207 -17.70 3.84 -26.91
C THR A 207 -18.86 4.65 -27.51
N ASP A 208 -18.84 4.86 -28.83
CA ASP A 208 -19.83 5.68 -29.52
C ASP A 208 -21.20 5.00 -29.50
N VAL A 209 -22.19 5.70 -28.96
CA VAL A 209 -23.59 5.29 -29.02
C VAL A 209 -24.22 5.98 -30.22
N ASN A 210 -24.73 5.23 -31.19
CA ASN A 210 -25.46 5.76 -32.32
C ASN A 210 -26.89 5.19 -32.36
N GLU A 211 -27.84 5.92 -32.92
CA GLU A 211 -29.23 5.45 -33.05
C GLU A 211 -29.43 4.46 -34.22
N GLN A 212 -28.34 4.01 -34.88
CA GLN A 212 -28.39 3.20 -36.10
C GLN A 212 -27.39 2.03 -36.16
N GLY A 213 -26.55 1.84 -35.15
CA GLY A 213 -25.49 0.82 -35.12
C GLY A 213 -25.75 -0.28 -34.09
N GLU A 214 -24.72 -1.09 -33.86
CA GLU A 214 -24.79 -2.29 -33.02
C GLU A 214 -25.42 -1.98 -31.66
N THR A 215 -26.47 -2.71 -31.31
CA THR A 215 -27.29 -2.46 -30.11
C THR A 215 -26.60 -2.89 -28.81
N THR A 216 -25.39 -3.44 -28.90
CA THR A 216 -24.65 -4.02 -27.78
C THR A 216 -23.14 -3.91 -28.02
N ASP A 217 -22.42 -3.38 -27.03
CA ASP A 217 -20.96 -3.46 -26.91
C ASP A 217 -20.62 -4.20 -25.60
N THR A 218 -19.47 -4.88 -25.58
CA THR A 218 -19.01 -5.65 -24.41
C THR A 218 -17.71 -5.08 -23.87
N TYR A 219 -17.73 -4.75 -22.58
CA TYR A 219 -16.57 -4.34 -21.79
C TYR A 219 -16.12 -5.52 -20.94
N THR A 220 -14.87 -5.96 -21.11
CA THR A 220 -14.23 -6.94 -20.24
C THR A 220 -13.41 -6.21 -19.19
N ILE A 221 -13.74 -6.43 -17.93
CA ILE A 221 -12.98 -5.94 -16.79
C ILE A 221 -12.17 -7.13 -16.27
N ALA A 222 -10.86 -7.07 -16.41
CA ALA A 222 -9.96 -8.12 -15.95
C ALA A 222 -9.08 -7.60 -14.81
N LEU A 223 -9.06 -8.35 -13.72
CA LEU A 223 -8.15 -8.08 -12.62
C LEU A 223 -6.79 -8.70 -12.92
N THR A 224 -5.72 -7.92 -12.85
CA THR A 224 -4.35 -8.40 -13.07
C THR A 224 -3.70 -8.87 -11.76
N THR A 225 -4.36 -8.64 -10.64
CA THR A 225 -4.00 -9.08 -9.28
C THR A 225 -5.20 -9.74 -8.62
N VAL A 226 -4.97 -10.65 -7.67
CA VAL A 226 -6.05 -11.26 -6.88
C VAL A 226 -6.49 -10.25 -5.82
N PRO A 227 -7.74 -9.75 -5.85
CA PRO A 227 -8.18 -8.80 -4.84
C PRO A 227 -8.51 -9.53 -3.54
N THR A 228 -8.24 -8.85 -2.43
CA THR A 228 -8.47 -9.35 -1.06
C THR A 228 -9.83 -8.90 -0.50
N GLY A 229 -10.61 -8.11 -1.26
CA GLY A 229 -11.90 -7.56 -0.87
C GLY A 229 -12.87 -7.41 -2.04
N ALA A 230 -14.03 -6.78 -1.78
CA ALA A 230 -14.99 -6.44 -2.82
C ALA A 230 -14.39 -5.41 -3.79
N VAL A 231 -14.61 -5.59 -5.09
CA VAL A 231 -14.16 -4.64 -6.13
C VAL A 231 -15.36 -3.85 -6.61
N GLU A 232 -15.33 -2.52 -6.48
CA GLU A 232 -16.38 -1.64 -6.99
C GLU A 232 -15.96 -0.96 -8.28
N VAL A 233 -16.78 -1.13 -9.32
CA VAL A 233 -16.60 -0.50 -10.63
C VAL A 233 -17.66 0.58 -10.77
N ALA A 234 -17.24 1.84 -10.80
CA ALA A 234 -18.12 2.95 -11.14
C ALA A 234 -18.12 3.17 -12.66
N ILE A 235 -19.32 3.13 -13.25
CA ILE A 235 -19.59 3.41 -14.66
C ILE A 235 -20.28 4.77 -14.70
N ALA A 236 -19.54 5.81 -15.09
CA ALA A 236 -20.08 7.15 -15.23
C ALA A 236 -20.53 7.41 -16.67
N ALA A 237 -21.76 7.91 -16.80
CA ALA A 237 -22.24 8.53 -18.01
C ALA A 237 -21.61 9.93 -18.15
N ASP A 238 -21.52 10.44 -19.38
CA ASP A 238 -21.23 11.86 -19.59
C ASP A 238 -22.48 12.72 -19.39
N ALA A 239 -22.39 14.02 -19.71
CA ALA A 239 -23.50 14.94 -19.54
C ALA A 239 -24.62 14.74 -20.58
N GLN A 240 -24.45 13.86 -21.56
CA GLN A 240 -25.33 13.64 -22.70
C GLN A 240 -25.97 12.25 -22.69
N THR A 241 -25.50 11.36 -21.83
CA THR A 241 -25.95 9.96 -21.73
C THR A 241 -26.39 9.62 -20.30
N GLN A 242 -27.04 8.48 -20.14
CA GLN A 242 -27.34 7.89 -18.83
C GLN A 242 -27.04 6.39 -18.88
N VAL A 243 -26.60 5.84 -17.75
CA VAL A 243 -26.25 4.43 -17.58
C VAL A 243 -27.33 3.74 -16.73
N SER A 244 -27.65 2.50 -17.06
CA SER A 244 -28.59 1.67 -16.32
C SER A 244 -28.02 0.27 -16.10
N ALA A 245 -28.13 -0.26 -14.88
CA ALA A 245 -27.80 -1.65 -14.58
C ALA A 245 -29.01 -2.60 -14.67
N ASP A 246 -30.23 -2.08 -14.61
CA ASP A 246 -31.47 -2.87 -14.62
C ASP A 246 -32.28 -2.74 -15.91
N GLY A 247 -31.84 -1.87 -16.83
CA GLY A 247 -32.52 -1.55 -18.08
C GLY A 247 -33.78 -0.70 -17.92
N VAL A 248 -34.07 -0.21 -16.71
CA VAL A 248 -35.32 0.51 -16.38
C VAL A 248 -35.02 1.87 -15.75
N ASN A 249 -34.09 1.93 -14.81
CA ASN A 249 -33.68 3.14 -14.11
C ASN A 249 -32.33 3.63 -14.66
N PHE A 250 -32.30 4.89 -15.06
CA PHE A 250 -31.15 5.51 -15.72
C PHE A 250 -30.55 6.60 -14.83
N PHE A 251 -29.22 6.60 -14.72
CA PHE A 251 -28.46 7.47 -13.82
C PHE A 251 -27.25 8.07 -14.54
N THR A 252 -26.68 9.13 -13.99
CA THR A 252 -25.40 9.68 -14.45
C THR A 252 -24.20 8.82 -14.04
N SER A 253 -24.39 7.90 -13.08
CA SER A 253 -23.39 6.93 -12.67
C SER A 253 -24.06 5.71 -12.08
N VAL A 254 -23.49 4.53 -12.32
CA VAL A 254 -23.90 3.25 -11.71
C VAL A 254 -22.66 2.57 -11.14
N THR A 255 -22.76 1.99 -9.94
CA THR A 255 -21.68 1.21 -9.33
C THR A 255 -22.03 -0.27 -9.38
N VAL A 256 -21.09 -1.08 -9.85
CA VAL A 256 -21.19 -2.55 -9.86
C VAL A 256 -20.18 -3.11 -8.87
N SER A 257 -20.67 -3.85 -7.87
CA SER A 257 -19.82 -4.55 -6.91
C SER A 257 -19.55 -5.99 -7.39
N LEU A 258 -18.28 -6.32 -7.56
CA LEU A 258 -17.80 -7.67 -7.85
C LEU A 258 -17.40 -8.33 -6.53
N THR A 259 -18.18 -9.31 -6.09
CA THR A 259 -17.83 -10.15 -4.95
C THR A 259 -17.00 -11.33 -5.44
N ILE A 260 -15.71 -11.36 -5.13
CA ILE A 260 -14.89 -12.54 -5.41
C ILE A 260 -15.07 -13.52 -4.26
N PRO A 261 -15.45 -14.78 -4.54
CA PRO A 261 -15.60 -15.77 -3.49
C PRO A 261 -14.23 -15.96 -2.82
N LEU A 262 -14.18 -15.73 -1.51
CA LEU A 262 -13.00 -16.07 -0.69
C LEU A 262 -12.53 -17.49 -1.06
N PRO A 263 -11.21 -17.74 -1.20
CA PRO A 263 -10.72 -19.10 -1.33
C PRO A 263 -11.28 -19.90 -0.15
N LYS A 264 -12.10 -20.92 -0.46
CA LYS A 264 -12.67 -21.80 0.57
C LYS A 264 -11.50 -22.31 1.42
N PRO A 265 -11.54 -22.18 2.75
CA PRO A 265 -10.50 -22.77 3.57
C PRO A 265 -10.44 -24.27 3.24
N LEU A 266 -9.25 -24.76 2.91
CA LEU A 266 -9.01 -26.19 2.77
C LEU A 266 -9.37 -26.83 4.11
N LEU A 267 -10.52 -27.49 4.18
CA LEU A 267 -10.82 -28.40 5.29
C LEU A 267 -9.76 -29.50 5.26
N SER A 268 -8.70 -29.34 6.05
CA SER A 268 -7.77 -30.42 6.36
C SER A 268 -8.55 -31.47 7.16
N ALA A 269 -9.01 -32.52 6.47
CA ALA A 269 -9.47 -33.73 7.13
C ALA A 269 -8.29 -34.34 7.91
N ARG A 270 -8.26 -34.14 9.23
CA ARG A 270 -7.44 -34.96 10.11
C ARG A 270 -7.99 -36.38 10.06
N SER A 271 -7.18 -37.30 9.52
CA SER A 271 -7.38 -38.73 9.74
C SER A 271 -7.21 -39.01 11.23
N MET A 272 -8.26 -39.56 11.86
CA MET A 272 -8.13 -40.20 13.17
C MET A 272 -7.60 -41.62 12.93
N THR A 273 -6.45 -41.92 13.53
CA THR A 273 -6.09 -43.29 13.96
C THR A 273 -6.54 -43.48 15.39
#